data_AF-A0A8D2EN14-F1
#
_entry.id   AF-A0A8D2EN14-F1
#
_cell.length_a   1.000
_cell.length_b   1.000
_cell.length_c   1.000
_cell.angle_alpha   90.00
_cell.angle_beta   90.00
_cell.angle_gamma   90.00
#
_symmetry.space_group_name_H-M   'P 1'
#
loop_
_entity.id
_entity.type
_entity.pdbx_description
1 polymer ?
#
loop_
_entity_poly.entity_id
_entity_poly.type
_entity_poly.pdbx_seq_one_letter_code
_entity_poly.pdbx_strand_id
1 'polypeptide(L)' 'MEPLRVLELYSGVGGMHHAMRESCIPAQVVAAIDVNTVANEVYKYNFPHTQLLAKTIEDWPAG' A
#
# COMPACT_ATOMS: atom_id res chain seq x y z
N MET A 1 -13.80 9.54 15.26
CA MET A 1 -13.75 9.57 13.78
C MET A 1 -13.10 8.27 13.33
N GLU A 2 -13.68 7.60 12.34
CA GLU A 2 -13.07 6.40 11.75
C GLU A 2 -11.79 6.78 10.98
N PRO A 3 -10.76 5.91 10.96
CA PRO A 3 -9.53 6.18 10.21
C PRO A 3 -9.78 6.23 8.71
N LEU A 4 -9.08 7.13 8.01
CA LEU A 4 -9.10 7.20 6.55
C LEU A 4 -8.56 5.89 5.96
N ARG A 5 -9.27 5.38 4.96
CA ARG A 5 -8.85 4.17 4.22
C ARG A 5 -8.02 4.59 3.01
N VAL A 6 -6.75 4.23 3.02
CA VAL A 6 -5.78 4.62 1.99
C VAL A 6 -5.52 3.47 1.03
N LEU A 7 -5.62 3.75 -0.27
CA LEU A 7 -5.15 2.88 -1.33
C LEU A 7 -3.79 3.41 -1.81
N GLU A 8 -2.74 2.60 -1.67
CA GLU A 8 -1.38 2.96 -2.05
C GLU A 8 -1.05 2.39 -3.43
N LEU A 9 -1.13 3.24 -4.46
CA LEU A 9 -0.81 2.89 -5.85
C LEU A 9 0.69 3.09 -6.13
N TYR A 10 1.28 2.21 -6.95
CA TYR A 10 2.71 2.20 -7.24
C TYR A 10 3.54 2.14 -5.94
N SER A 11 3.21 1.16 -5.08
CA SER A 11 3.67 1.16 -3.69
C SER A 11 5.18 1.03 -3.54
N GLY A 12 5.89 0.48 -4.54
CA GLY A 12 7.32 0.26 -4.49
C GLY A 12 7.74 -0.43 -3.19
N VAL A 13 8.71 0.17 -2.48
CA VAL A 13 9.21 -0.32 -1.18
C VAL A 13 8.45 0.25 0.03
N GLY A 14 7.39 1.04 -0.19
CA GLY A 14 6.51 1.55 0.87
C GLY A 14 6.86 2.91 1.44
N GLY A 15 7.42 3.81 0.63
CA GLY A 15 7.73 5.18 1.04
C GLY A 15 6.49 5.98 1.48
N MET A 16 5.37 5.83 0.77
CA MET A 16 4.11 6.51 1.15
C MET A 16 3.50 5.91 2.42
N HIS A 17 3.56 4.60 2.61
CA HIS A 17 3.15 3.98 3.87
C HIS A 17 3.95 4.54 5.06
N HIS A 18 5.28 4.65 4.94
CA HIS A 18 6.10 5.28 5.98
C HIS A 18 5.71 6.74 6.25
N ALA A 19 5.57 7.55 5.21
CA ALA A 19 5.15 8.95 5.33
C ALA A 19 3.75 9.09 5.98
N MET A 20 2.82 8.20 5.64
CA MET A 20 1.49 8.15 6.27
C MET A 20 1.60 7.93 7.79
N ARG A 21 2.44 6.97 8.23
CA ARG A 21 2.67 6.73 9.66
C ARG A 21 3.31 7.93 10.35
N GLU A 22 4.26 8.59 9.70
CA GLU A 22 4.94 9.78 10.23
C GLU A 22 4.04 11.01 10.32
N SER A 23 3.03 11.11 9.44
CA SER A 23 2.08 12.24 9.41
C SER A 23 1.18 12.33 10.65
N CYS A 24 1.07 11.27 11.45
CA CYS A 24 0.14 11.16 12.57
C CYS A 24 -1.35 11.40 12.22
N ILE A 25 -1.70 11.32 10.93
CA ILE A 25 -3.08 11.36 10.47
C ILE A 25 -3.75 10.02 10.84
N PRO A 26 -4.99 9.99 11.36
CA PRO A 26 -5.71 8.75 11.60
C PRO A 26 -6.08 8.10 10.26
N ALA A 27 -5.18 7.28 9.73
CA ALA A 27 -5.29 6.63 8.43
C ALA A 27 -4.69 5.20 8.45
N GLN A 28 -5.21 4.35 7.59
CA GLN A 28 -4.74 2.98 7.40
C GLN A 28 -4.65 2.67 5.90
N VAL A 29 -3.49 2.17 5.46
CA VAL A 29 -3.36 1.56 4.13
C VAL A 29 -4.15 0.26 4.12
N VAL A 30 -5.23 0.23 3.33
CA VAL A 30 -6.10 -0.94 3.22
C VAL A 30 -5.66 -1.88 2.10
N ALA A 31 -4.98 -1.35 1.08
CA ALA A 31 -4.29 -2.14 0.07
C ALA A 31 -3.12 -1.33 -0.54
N ALA A 32 -2.07 -2.04 -0.91
CA ALA A 32 -0.93 -1.53 -1.66
C ALA A 32 -0.81 -2.30 -2.98
N ILE A 33 -0.44 -1.63 -4.07
CA ILE A 33 -0.39 -2.22 -5.41
C ILE A 33 0.93 -1.89 -6.09
N ASP A 34 1.64 -2.93 -6.51
CA ASP A 34 2.80 -2.81 -7.39
C ASP A 34 3.03 -4.12 -8.15
N VAL A 35 3.51 -4.03 -9.39
CA VAL A 35 3.84 -5.19 -10.23
C VAL A 35 5.25 -5.72 -9.97
N ASN A 36 6.14 -4.92 -9.38
CA ASN A 36 7.53 -5.28 -9.17
C ASN A 36 7.68 -6.25 -8.00
N THR A 37 7.98 -7.52 -8.31
CA THR A 37 8.13 -8.59 -7.31
C THR A 37 9.26 -8.32 -6.31
N VAL A 38 10.37 -7.72 -6.75
CA VAL A 38 11.51 -7.38 -5.87
C VAL A 38 11.11 -6.29 -4.88
N ALA A 39 10.40 -5.25 -5.33
CA ALA A 39 9.88 -4.21 -4.45
C ALA A 39 8.84 -4.78 -3.47
N ASN A 40 7.99 -5.70 -3.94
CA ASN A 40 6.97 -6.36 -3.14
C ASN A 40 7.54 -7.21 -1.99
N GLU A 41 8.67 -7.89 -2.21
CA GLU A 41 9.38 -8.61 -1.15
C GLU A 41 9.83 -7.65 -0.03
N VAL A 42 10.40 -6.50 -0.40
CA VAL A 42 10.82 -5.46 0.54
C VAL A 42 9.61 -4.83 1.24
N TYR A 43 8.54 -4.51 0.51
CA TYR A 43 7.32 -3.95 1.08
C TYR A 43 6.72 -4.91 2.10
N LYS A 44 6.55 -6.19 1.75
CA LYS A 44 5.94 -7.20 2.61
C LYS A 44 6.80 -7.50 3.85
N TYR A 45 8.12 -7.42 3.74
CA TYR A 45 9.01 -7.53 4.90
C TYR A 45 8.73 -6.43 5.94
N ASN A 46 8.53 -5.18 5.49
CA ASN A 46 8.28 -4.03 6.39
C ASN A 46 6.81 -3.93 6.85
N PHE A 47 5.87 -4.36 6.00
CA PHE A 47 4.42 -4.21 6.21
C PHE A 47 3.67 -5.55 6.07
N PRO A 48 4.00 -6.58 6.88
CA PRO A 48 3.52 -7.96 6.68
C PRO A 48 2.00 -8.12 6.83
N HIS A 49 1.34 -7.18 7.49
CA HIS A 49 -0.11 -7.19 7.73
C HIS A 49 -0.90 -6.33 6.75
N THR A 50 -0.24 -5.69 5.78
CA THR A 50 -0.90 -4.87 4.75
C THR A 50 -1.23 -5.74 3.54
N GLN A 51 -2.43 -5.61 3.00
CA GLN A 51 -2.81 -6.31 1.78
C GLN A 51 -2.00 -5.78 0.60
N LEU A 52 -1.06 -6.60 0.11
CA LEU A 52 -0.25 -6.28 -1.07
C LEU A 52 -0.80 -7.02 -2.28
N LEU A 53 -1.14 -6.29 -3.34
CA LEU A 53 -1.68 -6.81 -4.58
C LEU A 53 -0.63 -6.71 -5.67
N ALA A 54 -0.04 -7.85 -6.02
CA ALA A 54 0.91 -7.98 -7.12
C ALA A 54 0.18 -8.05 -8.48
N LYS A 55 -0.40 -6.92 -8.91
CA LYS A 55 -1.19 -6.81 -10.14
C LYS A 55 -0.97 -5.45 -10.80
N THR A 56 -1.32 -5.35 -12.09
CA THR A 56 -1.38 -4.04 -12.76
C THR A 56 -2.50 -3.20 -12.15
N ILE A 57 -2.37 -1.88 -12.22
CA ILE A 57 -3.38 -0.97 -11.66
C ILE A 57 -4.60 -0.93 -12.60
N GLU A 58 -4.38 -1.17 -13.88
CA GLU A 58 -5.36 -1.25 -14.96
C GLU A 58 -6.33 -2.43 -14.78
N ASP A 59 -5.88 -3.52 -14.14
CA ASP A 59 -6.71 -4.68 -13.79
C ASP A 59 -7.62 -4.42 -12.57
N TRP A 60 -7.67 -3.19 -12.05
CA TRP A 60 -8.62 -2.85 -11.00
C TRP A 60 -10.04 -2.89 -11.57
N PRO A 61 -10.98 -3.64 -10.96
CA PRO A 61 -12.36 -3.62 -11.41
C PRO A 61 -12.91 -2.20 -11.22
N ALA A 62 -13.03 -1.46 -12.33
CA ALA A 62 -14.03 -0.41 -12.41
C ALA A 62 -15.35 -1.10 -12.09
N GLY A 63 -16.02 -0.64 -11.02
CA GLY A 63 -17.16 -1.31 -10.40
C GLY A 63 -18.28 -1.74 -11.36
#